data_AF-Q0FI59-F1
#
_entry.id   AF-Q0FI59-F1
#
_cell.length_a   1.000
_cell.length_b   1.000
_cell.length_c   1.000
_cell.angle_alpha   90.00
_cell.angle_beta   90.00
_cell.angle_gamma   90.00
#
_symmetry.space_group_name_H-M   'P 1'
#
loop_
_entity.id
_entity.type
_entity.pdbx_description
1 polymer ?
#
loop_
_entity_poly.entity_id
_entity_poly.type
_entity_poly.pdbx_seq_one_letter_code
_entity_poly.pdbx_strand_id
1 'polypeptide(L)' 'EDKGGQPKIVSFYAKKARGAMARYIVQHRLTDPDSLRDFDTGGYAFSEELSQPDQPVFVRPYGG' A
#
# COMPACT_ATOMS: atom_id res chain seq x y z
N GLU A 1 16.21 16.72 8.11
CA GLU A 1 15.63 18.00 7.64
C GLU A 1 14.15 17.78 7.34
N ASP A 2 13.30 18.35 8.19
CA ASP A 2 11.85 18.30 8.02
C ASP A 2 11.48 19.08 6.74
N LYS A 3 11.16 18.35 5.67
CA LYS A 3 10.54 18.91 4.46
C LYS A 3 9.10 18.42 4.35
N GLY A 4 8.26 18.89 5.28
CA GLY A 4 6.86 19.18 4.99
C GLY A 4 5.99 17.98 4.65
N GLY A 5 6.04 16.94 5.48
CA GLY A 5 4.86 16.30 6.11
C GLY A 5 3.71 15.75 5.25
N GLN A 6 3.76 15.83 3.92
CA GLN A 6 2.71 15.28 3.06
C GLN A 6 3.26 14.06 2.33
N PRO A 7 2.73 12.85 2.58
CA PRO A 7 3.04 11.70 1.76
C PRO A 7 2.63 12.02 0.32
N LYS A 8 3.59 12.42 -0.51
CA LYS A 8 3.31 12.68 -1.92
C LYS A 8 3.00 11.34 -2.57
N ILE A 9 1.78 11.22 -3.10
CA ILE A 9 1.39 10.10 -3.95
C ILE A 9 2.26 10.17 -5.20
N VAL A 10 3.36 9.43 -5.24
CA VAL A 10 4.18 9.34 -6.44
C VAL A 10 3.51 8.35 -7.38
N SER A 11 3.06 8.83 -8.53
CA SER A 11 2.35 8.01 -9.52
C SER A 11 3.13 6.76 -9.95
N PHE A 12 4.47 6.81 -9.98
CA PHE A 12 5.32 5.65 -10.24
C PHE A 12 5.17 4.56 -9.18
N TYR A 13 5.11 4.95 -7.92
CA TYR A 13 4.93 4.00 -6.83
C TYR A 13 3.52 3.45 -6.78
N ALA A 14 2.49 4.28 -7.02
CA ALA A 14 1.11 3.81 -7.13
C ALA A 14 0.95 2.75 -8.24
N LYS A 15 1.61 2.95 -9.39
CA LYS A 15 1.67 1.95 -10.47
C LYS A 15 2.34 0.65 -10.01
N LYS A 16 3.48 0.75 -9.31
CA LYS A 16 4.22 -0.42 -8.82
C LYS A 16 3.44 -1.19 -7.74
N ALA A 17 2.81 -0.48 -6.80
CA ALA A 17 1.97 -1.04 -5.75
C ALA A 17 0.78 -1.80 -6.35
N ARG A 18 0.08 -1.24 -7.34
CA ARG A 18 -1.01 -1.94 -8.04
C ARG A 18 -0.55 -3.23 -8.72
N GLY A 19 0.60 -3.20 -9.41
CA GLY A 19 1.16 -4.40 -10.05
C GLY A 19 1.58 -5.47 -9.04
N ALA A 20 2.23 -5.07 -7.95
CA ALA A 20 2.63 -5.97 -6.87
C ALA A 20 1.41 -6.56 -6.15
N MET A 21 0.38 -5.76 -5.89
CA MET A 21 -0.87 -6.20 -5.28
C MET A 21 -1.61 -7.20 -6.18
N ALA A 22 -1.78 -6.89 -7.48
CA ALA A 22 -2.40 -7.82 -8.43
C ALA A 22 -1.64 -9.16 -8.47
N ARG A 23 -0.30 -9.11 -8.47
CA ARG A 23 0.54 -10.31 -8.41
C ARG A 23 0.39 -11.07 -7.08
N TYR A 24 0.27 -10.37 -5.95
CA TYR A 24 0.07 -10.98 -4.63
C TYR A 24 -1.29 -11.69 -4.56
N ILE A 25 -2.36 -11.04 -5.01
CA ILE A 25 -3.71 -11.63 -5.10
C ILE A 25 -3.69 -12.92 -5.92
N VAL A 26 -3.07 -12.91 -7.10
CA VAL A 26 -3.05 -14.09 -7.99
C VAL A 26 -2.19 -15.21 -7.41
N GLN A 27 -1.03 -14.90 -6.85
CA GLN A 27 -0.13 -15.91 -6.27
C GLN A 27 -0.73 -16.58 -5.03
N HIS A 28 -1.33 -15.79 -4.14
CA HIS A 28 -1.92 -16.30 -2.89
C HIS A 28 -3.39 -16.68 -3.04
N ARG A 29 -3.96 -16.53 -4.25
CA ARG A 29 -5.38 -16.73 -4.57
C ARG A 29 -6.30 -16.06 -3.55
N LEU A 30 -5.99 -14.81 -3.25
CA LEU A 30 -6.74 -14.04 -2.26
C LEU A 30 -8.14 -13.79 -2.80
N THR A 31 -9.13 -14.28 -2.08
CA THR A 31 -10.55 -14.01 -2.33
C THR A 31 -11.09 -12.95 -1.38
N ASP A 32 -10.34 -12.66 -0.32
CA ASP A 32 -10.77 -11.83 0.79
C ASP A 32 -9.97 -10.52 0.85
N PRO A 33 -10.63 -9.36 0.95
CA PRO A 33 -9.97 -8.05 0.97
C PRO A 33 -9.15 -7.83 2.25
N ASP A 34 -9.45 -8.52 3.34
CA ASP A 34 -8.69 -8.46 4.60
C ASP A 34 -7.27 -8.99 4.41
N SER A 35 -7.09 -9.95 3.49
CA SER A 35 -5.76 -10.46 3.13
C SER A 35 -4.86 -9.43 2.45
N LEU A 36 -5.43 -8.34 1.91
CA LEU A 36 -4.64 -7.23 1.37
C LEU A 36 -3.98 -6.40 2.46
N ARG A 37 -4.44 -6.49 3.72
CA ARG A 37 -3.82 -5.78 4.85
C ARG A 37 -2.41 -6.27 5.14
N ASP A 38 -2.12 -7.52 4.82
CA ASP A 38 -0.81 -8.15 4.97
C ASP A 38 0.20 -7.74 3.87
N PHE A 39 -0.25 -6.95 2.89
CA PHE A 39 0.60 -6.51 1.79
C PHE A 39 1.64 -5.49 2.26
N ASP A 40 2.87 -5.95 2.52
CA ASP A 40 4.04 -5.11 2.89
C ASP A 40 5.03 -4.85 1.73
N THR A 41 4.60 -5.06 0.47
CA THR A 41 5.58 -5.08 -0.63
C THR A 41 6.18 -3.70 -0.89
N GLY A 42 7.50 -3.55 -0.68
CA GLY A 42 8.24 -2.33 -1.00
C GLY A 42 8.31 -1.31 0.14
N GLY A 43 8.06 -1.74 1.39
CA GLY A 43 8.01 -0.89 2.57
C GLY A 43 6.74 -0.06 2.64
N TYR A 44 5.67 -0.55 2.01
CA TYR A 44 4.32 0.00 2.12
C TYR A 44 3.62 -0.73 3.25
N ALA A 45 3.23 -0.02 4.30
CA ALA A 45 2.42 -0.57 5.37
C ALA A 45 0.95 -0.23 5.15
N PHE A 46 0.06 -1.19 5.43
CA PHE A 46 -1.37 -0.92 5.46
C PHE A 46 -1.70 0.08 6.59
N SER A 47 -2.45 1.12 6.25
CA SER A 47 -2.90 2.13 7.22
C SER A 47 -4.39 1.93 7.45
N GLU A 48 -4.76 1.22 8.52
CA GLU A 48 -6.16 0.98 8.85
C GLU A 48 -6.95 2.28 9.06
N GLU A 49 -6.29 3.29 9.66
CA GLU A 49 -6.88 4.61 9.94
C GLU A 49 -7.30 5.38 8.68
N LEU A 50 -6.59 5.16 7.56
CA LEU A 50 -6.89 5.80 6.28
C LEU A 50 -7.61 4.85 5.31
N SER A 51 -7.67 3.56 5.63
CA SER A 51 -8.24 2.54 4.76
C SER A 51 -9.75 2.43 4.94
N GLN A 52 -10.44 2.22 3.83
CA GLN A 52 -11.85 1.91 3.80
C GLN A 52 -12.07 0.47 3.30
N PRO A 53 -13.23 -0.16 3.59
CA PRO A 53 -13.52 -1.53 3.19
C PRO A 53 -13.30 -1.81 1.70
N ASP A 54 -13.56 -0.81 0.85
CA ASP A 54 -13.44 -0.87 -0.60
C ASP A 54 -12.19 -0.14 -1.13
N GLN A 55 -11.44 0.54 -0.26
CA GLN A 55 -10.26 1.34 -0.61
C GLN A 55 -9.16 1.19 0.43
N PRO A 56 -8.37 0.10 0.38
CA PRO A 56 -7.24 -0.08 1.27
C PRO A 56 -6.14 0.93 0.93
N VAL A 57 -5.70 1.70 1.93
CA VAL A 57 -4.66 2.72 1.83
C VAL A 57 -3.36 2.19 2.40
N PHE A 58 -2.31 2.24 1.58
CA PHE A 58 -0.97 1.82 1.95
C PHE A 58 -0.06 3.03 2.02
N VAL A 59 0.54 3.24 3.18
CA VAL A 59 1.45 4.35 3.45
C VAL A 59 2.86 3.81 3.61
N ARG A 60 3.83 4.54 3.09
CA ARG A 60 5.25 4.24 3.30
C ARG A 60 5.79 5.24 4.30
N PRO A 61 6.25 4.82 5.50
CA PRO A 61 7.00 5.72 6.37
C PRO A 61 8.31 6.05 5.65
N TYR A 62 8.39 7.27 5.11
CA TYR A 62 9.66 7.81 4.62
C TYR A 62 10.51 8.16 5.85
N GLY A 63 11.23 7.17 6.37
CA GLY A 63 12.30 7.36 7.35
C GLY A 63 13.62 7.52 6.61
N GLY A 64 14.11 8.75 6.50
CA GLY A 64 15.39 9.12 5.91
C GLY A 64 15.56 10.63 5.90
#